data_AF-A0A2P2I688-F1
#
_entry.id   AF-A0A2P2I688-F1
#
_cell.length_a   1.000
_cell.length_b   1.000
_cell.length_c   1.000
_cell.angle_alpha   90.00
_cell.angle_beta   90.00
_cell.angle_gamma   90.00
#
_symmetry.space_group_name_H-M   'P 1'
#
loop_
_entity.id
_entity.type
_entity.pdbx_description
1 polymer ?
#
loop_
_entity_poly.entity_id
_entity_poly.type
_entity_poly.pdbx_seq_one_letter_code
_entity_poly.pdbx_strand_id
1 'polypeptide(L)'
;WSPSSGGHLSSWAEPQAPFLSWKSNECEQWLQFLGLSQYSAALRCWQSAAPSNHLSRATPQQLDKQLGVRHPLHRKKLQLAINARMGVEGSLGRTSPGEHIEGMAASSSWVSQWLDDVGLPQYKELFHEARVDPRVLNVLTWDDLAFLKVTSLLHATSLKRGIQVLREYNFDSSSLIRRSGLAAIDSTADNSDNNNTGVNCNGSVGSQGHEVCLWSNHRVMEWLKTVHLSEYAPNLRGSGVHGALLVYEVRFNSEVLAALLSIPSNKTLLRRHLNTHFKELVGREVVVEKRQVEEAPGYIALSTLTKIKPSKKSQFSLKRRSGKGRSGQMLEFDDLLCPLEERPPRATVQHSSIQNSPETRLC
;
A
#
# COMPACT_ATOMS: atom_id res chain seq x y z
N TRP A 1 -5.57 -37.29 24.21
CA TRP A 1 -6.12 -37.77 22.94
C TRP A 1 -7.63 -37.75 23.10
N SER A 2 -8.40 -36.79 22.59
CA SER A 2 -8.14 -35.73 21.61
C SER A 2 -9.17 -34.61 21.85
N PRO A 3 -8.84 -33.32 21.67
CA PRO A 3 -9.85 -32.27 21.55
C PRO A 3 -10.44 -32.34 20.15
N SER A 4 -11.76 -32.43 20.09
CA SER A 4 -12.55 -32.49 18.87
C SER A 4 -12.36 -31.25 18.01
N SER A 5 -11.83 -31.50 16.81
CA SER A 5 -12.21 -30.89 15.54
C SER A 5 -12.26 -29.37 15.48
N GLY A 6 -11.15 -28.78 15.02
CA GLY A 6 -11.11 -27.42 14.51
C GLY A 6 -12.17 -27.22 13.43
N GLY A 7 -13.00 -26.20 13.61
CA GLY A 7 -13.90 -25.71 12.58
C GLY A 7 -13.06 -25.27 11.39
N HIS A 8 -13.14 -26.03 10.30
CA HIS A 8 -12.73 -25.59 8.98
C HIS A 8 -13.37 -24.21 8.75
N LEU A 9 -12.55 -23.17 8.54
CA LEU A 9 -13.07 -21.92 7.96
C LEU A 9 -13.78 -22.32 6.66
N SER A 10 -15.10 -22.20 6.64
CA SER A 10 -15.91 -22.40 5.45
C SER A 10 -15.35 -21.48 4.37
N SER A 11 -14.65 -22.04 3.38
CA SER A 11 -14.22 -21.30 2.21
C SER A 11 -15.48 -20.76 1.54
N TRP A 12 -15.67 -19.44 1.57
CA TRP A 12 -16.71 -18.77 0.82
C TRP A 12 -16.64 -19.26 -0.64
N ALA A 13 -17.72 -19.87 -1.11
CA ALA A 13 -17.87 -20.28 -2.49
C ALA A 13 -18.75 -19.23 -3.17
N GLU A 14 -18.14 -18.43 -4.04
CA GLU A 14 -18.84 -17.35 -4.71
C GLU A 14 -19.98 -17.90 -5.60
N PRO A 15 -21.21 -17.35 -5.46
CA PRO A 15 -22.30 -17.71 -6.34
C PRO A 15 -21.97 -17.37 -7.80
N GLN A 16 -22.25 -18.31 -8.71
CA GLN A 16 -22.11 -18.08 -10.17
C GLN A 16 -23.12 -17.07 -10.72
N ALA A 17 -24.18 -16.81 -9.95
CA ALA A 17 -25.22 -15.86 -10.33
C ALA A 17 -24.71 -14.41 -10.18
N PRO A 18 -25.16 -13.46 -11.02
CA PRO A 18 -24.73 -12.07 -10.92
C PRO A 18 -25.15 -11.45 -9.58
N PHE A 19 -24.36 -10.51 -9.06
CA PHE A 19 -24.57 -9.93 -7.72
C PHE A 19 -25.99 -9.39 -7.47
N LEU A 20 -26.67 -8.88 -8.50
CA LEU A 20 -28.06 -8.40 -8.38
C LEU A 20 -29.10 -9.50 -8.09
N SER A 21 -28.76 -10.75 -8.32
CA SER A 21 -29.65 -11.91 -8.17
C SER A 21 -29.39 -12.71 -6.89
N TRP A 22 -28.44 -12.27 -6.07
CA TRP A 22 -28.08 -12.97 -4.85
C TRP A 22 -29.22 -12.94 -3.84
N LYS A 23 -29.39 -14.08 -3.15
CA LYS A 23 -30.35 -14.24 -2.05
C LYS A 23 -29.79 -13.65 -0.76
N SER A 24 -30.66 -13.46 0.23
CA SER A 24 -30.28 -12.94 1.56
C SER A 24 -29.10 -13.72 2.17
N ASN A 25 -29.16 -15.06 2.12
CA ASN A 25 -28.10 -15.93 2.66
C ASN A 25 -26.74 -15.72 1.97
N GLU A 26 -26.73 -15.52 0.65
CA GLU A 26 -25.51 -15.28 -0.12
C GLU A 26 -24.91 -13.90 0.20
N CYS A 27 -25.76 -12.88 0.33
CA CYS A 27 -25.34 -11.54 0.77
C CYS A 27 -24.76 -11.55 2.20
N GLU A 28 -25.35 -12.32 3.11
CA GLU A 28 -24.89 -12.45 4.50
C GLU A 28 -23.53 -13.15 4.58
N GLN A 29 -23.35 -14.26 3.85
CA GLN A 29 -22.09 -14.98 3.79
C GLN A 29 -20.99 -14.13 3.13
N TRP A 30 -21.33 -13.37 2.10
CA TRP A 30 -20.40 -12.42 1.51
C TRP A 30 -19.99 -11.31 2.50
N LEU A 31 -20.94 -10.79 3.28
CA LEU A 31 -20.64 -9.80 4.30
C LEU A 31 -19.72 -10.37 5.40
N GLN A 32 -19.90 -11.63 5.77
CA GLN A 32 -18.99 -12.35 6.65
C GLN A 32 -17.59 -12.51 6.03
N PHE A 33 -17.52 -12.85 4.74
CA PHE A 33 -16.27 -12.95 4.00
C PHE A 33 -15.51 -11.62 3.96
N LEU A 34 -16.21 -10.49 3.89
CA LEU A 34 -15.61 -9.15 4.00
C LEU A 34 -15.12 -8.80 5.43
N GLY A 35 -15.36 -9.67 6.42
CA GLY A 35 -15.09 -9.39 7.85
C GLY A 35 -16.09 -8.42 8.48
N LEU A 36 -17.30 -8.32 7.90
CA LEU A 36 -18.35 -7.39 8.31
C LEU A 36 -19.59 -8.13 8.90
N SER A 37 -19.38 -9.34 9.42
CA SER A 37 -20.44 -10.22 9.95
C SER A 37 -21.29 -9.59 11.05
N GLN A 38 -20.77 -8.60 11.77
CA GLN A 38 -21.52 -7.85 12.78
C GLN A 38 -22.76 -7.13 12.21
N TYR A 39 -22.81 -6.91 10.90
CA TYR A 39 -23.94 -6.25 10.23
C TYR A 39 -24.93 -7.23 9.58
N SER A 40 -24.67 -8.55 9.63
CA SER A 40 -25.49 -9.55 8.92
C SER A 40 -26.94 -9.61 9.40
N ALA A 41 -27.17 -9.47 10.72
CA ALA A 41 -28.54 -9.46 11.26
C ALA A 41 -29.34 -8.25 10.75
N ALA A 42 -28.72 -7.07 10.73
CA ALA A 42 -29.37 -5.85 10.23
C ALA A 42 -29.63 -5.93 8.71
N LEU A 43 -28.69 -6.49 7.95
CA LEU A 43 -28.87 -6.75 6.52
C LEU A 43 -30.09 -7.65 6.26
N ARG A 44 -30.22 -8.77 6.99
CA ARG A 44 -31.33 -9.71 6.85
C ARG A 44 -32.69 -9.05 7.12
N CYS A 45 -32.78 -8.27 8.21
CA CYS A 45 -33.99 -7.53 8.56
C CYS A 45 -34.35 -6.51 7.47
N TRP A 46 -33.36 -5.78 6.95
CA TRP A 46 -33.57 -4.80 5.90
C TRP A 46 -34.03 -5.43 4.58
N GLN A 47 -33.42 -6.54 4.15
CA GLN A 47 -33.81 -7.25 2.92
C GLN A 47 -35.21 -7.88 3.03
N SER A 48 -35.58 -8.38 4.21
CA SER A 48 -36.92 -8.95 4.45
C SER A 48 -38.04 -7.89 4.44
N ALA A 49 -37.72 -6.62 4.69
CA ALA A 49 -38.72 -5.56 4.78
C ALA A 49 -39.34 -5.18 3.43
N ALA A 50 -38.61 -5.32 2.32
CA ALA A 50 -39.14 -5.08 0.97
C ALA A 50 -38.31 -5.80 -0.10
N PRO A 51 -38.94 -6.37 -1.15
CA PRO A 51 -38.21 -7.04 -2.24
C PRO A 51 -37.23 -6.14 -3.01
N SER A 52 -37.43 -4.82 -2.97
CA SER A 52 -36.52 -3.84 -3.57
C SER A 52 -35.22 -3.65 -2.78
N ASN A 53 -35.19 -4.04 -1.50
CA ASN A 53 -34.03 -3.85 -0.63
C ASN A 53 -32.99 -4.92 -0.94
N HIS A 54 -31.92 -4.50 -1.60
CA HIS A 54 -30.82 -5.37 -1.97
C HIS A 54 -29.50 -4.64 -1.87
N LEU A 55 -28.44 -5.34 -1.46
CA LEU A 55 -27.12 -4.75 -1.19
C LEU A 55 -26.51 -4.11 -2.44
N SER A 56 -26.73 -4.70 -3.61
CA SER A 56 -26.30 -4.15 -4.92
C SER A 56 -26.87 -2.77 -5.26
N ARG A 57 -27.98 -2.37 -4.64
CA ARG A 57 -28.65 -1.07 -4.86
C ARG A 57 -28.57 -0.16 -3.63
N ALA A 58 -27.83 -0.58 -2.61
CA ALA A 58 -27.76 0.14 -1.35
C ALA A 58 -27.06 1.50 -1.53
N THR A 59 -27.76 2.58 -1.19
CA THR A 59 -27.15 3.91 -1.11
C THR A 59 -26.32 4.05 0.17
N PRO A 60 -25.32 4.95 0.22
CA PRO A 60 -24.54 5.20 1.43
C PRO A 60 -25.40 5.55 2.66
N GLN A 61 -26.53 6.24 2.44
CA GLN A 61 -27.47 6.58 3.51
C GLN A 61 -28.23 5.37 4.04
N GLN A 62 -28.58 4.41 3.17
CA GLN A 62 -29.20 3.15 3.59
C GLN A 62 -28.21 2.25 4.32
N LEU A 63 -26.95 2.20 3.88
CA LEU A 63 -25.89 1.47 4.60
C LEU A 63 -25.70 2.01 6.03
N ASP A 64 -25.80 3.33 6.22
CA ASP A 64 -25.72 3.94 7.54
C ASP A 64 -26.97 3.64 8.38
N LYS A 65 -28.15 3.98 7.87
CA LYS A 65 -29.40 3.93 8.64
C LYS A 65 -29.93 2.51 8.86
N GLN A 66 -29.89 1.67 7.82
CA GLN A 66 -30.53 0.34 7.83
C GLN A 66 -29.60 -0.73 8.39
N LEU A 67 -28.32 -0.69 8.01
CA LEU A 67 -27.32 -1.64 8.52
C LEU A 67 -26.65 -1.15 9.81
N GLY A 68 -26.83 0.12 10.20
CA GLY A 68 -26.24 0.67 11.42
C GLY A 68 -24.72 0.82 11.36
N VAL A 69 -24.15 1.01 10.16
CA VAL A 69 -22.69 1.06 9.96
C VAL A 69 -22.13 2.40 10.45
N ARG A 70 -21.76 2.46 11.73
CA ARG A 70 -21.21 3.67 12.38
C ARG A 70 -19.75 3.96 12.03
N HIS A 71 -18.92 2.93 11.85
CA HIS A 71 -17.49 3.12 11.58
C HIS A 71 -17.28 3.57 10.12
N PRO A 72 -16.65 4.75 9.87
CA PRO A 72 -16.52 5.29 8.52
C PRO A 72 -15.78 4.36 7.55
N LEU A 73 -14.74 3.66 8.01
CA LEU A 73 -13.99 2.72 7.15
C LEU A 73 -14.76 1.43 6.85
N HIS A 74 -15.69 1.00 7.71
CA HIS A 74 -16.56 -0.14 7.38
C HIS A 74 -17.53 0.23 6.26
N ARG A 75 -18.07 1.46 6.32
CA ARG A 75 -18.94 2.00 5.29
C ARG A 75 -18.19 2.16 3.97
N LYS A 76 -16.98 2.72 4.02
CA LYS A 76 -16.09 2.86 2.85
C LYS A 76 -15.77 1.49 2.23
N LYS A 77 -15.37 0.50 3.05
CA LYS A 77 -15.13 -0.89 2.59
C LYS A 77 -16.33 -1.45 1.86
N LEU A 78 -17.51 -1.39 2.47
CA LEU A 78 -18.72 -1.97 1.91
C LEU A 78 -19.11 -1.29 0.59
N GLN A 79 -19.00 0.04 0.51
CA GLN A 79 -19.27 0.79 -0.71
C GLN A 79 -18.29 0.42 -1.84
N LEU A 80 -16.99 0.31 -1.54
CA LEU A 80 -15.99 -0.11 -2.52
C LEU A 80 -16.23 -1.54 -2.99
N ALA A 81 -16.57 -2.45 -2.08
CA ALA A 81 -16.85 -3.85 -2.39
C ALA A 81 -18.11 -3.99 -3.27
N ILE A 82 -19.18 -3.24 -2.98
CA ILE A 82 -20.40 -3.21 -3.80
C ILE A 82 -20.09 -2.65 -5.20
N ASN A 83 -19.37 -1.52 -5.28
CA ASN A 83 -19.05 -0.89 -6.55
C ASN A 83 -18.20 -1.81 -7.45
N ALA A 84 -17.20 -2.49 -6.86
CA ALA A 84 -16.37 -3.46 -7.57
C ALA A 84 -17.23 -4.58 -8.20
N ARG A 85 -18.15 -5.17 -7.41
CA ARG A 85 -19.04 -6.24 -7.90
C ARG A 85 -20.07 -5.78 -8.93
N MET A 86 -20.47 -4.51 -8.87
CA MET A 86 -21.41 -3.94 -9.83
C MET A 86 -20.75 -3.53 -11.15
N GLY A 87 -19.44 -3.76 -11.30
CA GLY A 87 -18.69 -3.29 -12.47
C GLY A 87 -18.71 -1.78 -12.59
N VAL A 88 -18.99 -1.07 -11.50
CA VAL A 88 -18.88 0.40 -11.44
C VAL A 88 -17.39 0.68 -11.31
N GLU A 89 -16.70 0.64 -12.46
CA GLU A 89 -15.36 1.16 -12.57
C GLU A 89 -15.41 2.66 -12.25
N GLY A 90 -15.22 3.01 -10.97
CA GLY A 90 -14.85 4.36 -10.62
C GLY A 90 -13.52 4.74 -11.29
N SER A 91 -13.12 6.01 -11.19
CA SER A 91 -11.84 6.56 -11.69
C SER A 91 -10.55 5.83 -11.25
N LEU A 92 -10.65 4.71 -10.54
CA LEU A 92 -9.56 3.83 -10.13
C LEU A 92 -9.07 2.89 -11.25
N GLY A 93 -9.87 2.65 -12.30
CA GLY A 93 -9.47 1.92 -13.52
C GLY A 93 -8.56 0.69 -13.28
N ARG A 94 -7.47 0.59 -14.05
CA ARG A 94 -6.45 -0.49 -13.99
C ARG A 94 -5.59 -0.52 -12.71
N THR A 95 -5.76 0.43 -11.79
CA THR A 95 -4.99 0.53 -10.53
C THR A 95 -5.77 0.03 -9.31
N SER A 96 -7.03 -0.35 -9.49
CA SER A 96 -7.75 -1.08 -8.46
C SER A 96 -7.09 -2.43 -8.26
N PRO A 97 -6.88 -2.87 -7.00
CA PRO A 97 -6.78 -4.29 -6.67
C PRO A 97 -7.79 -5.07 -7.52
N GLY A 98 -7.31 -5.85 -8.50
CA GLY A 98 -8.18 -6.58 -9.42
C GLY A 98 -8.96 -7.69 -8.70
N GLU A 99 -9.84 -8.38 -9.43
CA GLU A 99 -10.58 -9.57 -8.97
C GLU A 99 -9.66 -10.65 -8.36
N HIS A 100 -8.37 -10.66 -8.72
CA HIS A 100 -7.35 -11.53 -8.15
C HIS A 100 -7.12 -11.34 -6.64
N ILE A 101 -7.58 -10.22 -6.06
CA ILE A 101 -7.53 -9.99 -4.61
C ILE A 101 -8.82 -10.46 -3.96
N GLU A 102 -9.88 -10.92 -4.65
CA GLU A 102 -11.08 -11.40 -3.95
C GLU A 102 -10.78 -12.60 -3.03
N GLY A 103 -9.82 -13.46 -3.37
CA GLY A 103 -9.32 -14.52 -2.46
C GLY A 103 -8.44 -14.05 -1.30
N MET A 104 -7.68 -12.95 -1.48
CA MET A 104 -6.73 -12.40 -0.48
C MET A 104 -7.31 -11.24 0.35
N ALA A 105 -8.30 -10.51 -0.17
CA ALA A 105 -8.95 -9.32 0.38
C ALA A 105 -9.87 -9.64 1.56
N ALA A 106 -10.29 -10.90 1.70
CA ALA A 106 -10.97 -11.40 2.89
C ALA A 106 -10.01 -11.58 4.07
N SER A 107 -8.71 -11.74 3.80
CA SER A 107 -7.72 -11.94 4.84
C SER A 107 -7.24 -10.58 5.35
N SER A 108 -7.82 -10.11 6.45
CA SER A 108 -7.30 -8.94 7.19
C SER A 108 -5.81 -9.10 7.54
N SER A 109 -5.30 -10.34 7.53
CA SER A 109 -3.89 -10.68 7.68
C SER A 109 -2.99 -10.12 6.58
N TRP A 110 -3.47 -9.91 5.35
CA TRP A 110 -2.65 -9.35 4.28
C TRP A 110 -2.17 -7.94 4.61
N VAL A 111 -3.10 -7.06 5.03
CA VAL A 111 -2.76 -5.68 5.41
C VAL A 111 -1.90 -5.68 6.67
N SER A 112 -2.17 -6.59 7.62
CA SER A 112 -1.31 -6.73 8.81
C SER A 112 0.12 -7.14 8.45
N GLN A 113 0.32 -8.08 7.53
CA GLN A 113 1.64 -8.48 7.05
C GLN A 113 2.33 -7.33 6.31
N TRP A 114 1.60 -6.63 5.45
CA TRP A 114 2.12 -5.46 4.75
C TRP A 114 2.54 -4.35 5.71
N LEU A 115 1.80 -4.14 6.82
CA LEU A 115 2.19 -3.21 7.88
C LEU A 115 3.52 -3.60 8.56
N ASP A 116 3.84 -4.88 8.69
CA ASP A 116 5.19 -5.29 9.11
C ASP A 116 6.22 -4.93 8.03
N ASP A 117 5.90 -5.20 6.77
CA ASP A 117 6.80 -4.98 5.65
C ASP A 117 7.15 -3.50 5.48
N VAL A 118 6.23 -2.57 5.74
CA VAL A 118 6.52 -1.12 5.73
C VAL A 118 7.07 -0.59 7.06
N GLY A 119 7.17 -1.43 8.08
CA GLY A 119 7.74 -1.07 9.39
C GLY A 119 6.79 -0.30 10.31
N LEU A 120 5.48 -0.56 10.20
CA LEU A 120 4.41 0.05 10.99
C LEU A 120 3.52 -0.96 11.75
N PRO A 121 4.10 -1.96 12.46
CA PRO A 121 3.33 -2.98 13.17
C PRO A 121 2.39 -2.43 14.25
N GLN A 122 2.69 -1.25 14.82
CA GLN A 122 1.89 -0.62 15.87
C GLN A 122 0.46 -0.24 15.43
N TYR A 123 0.19 -0.18 14.12
CA TYR A 123 -1.13 0.15 13.60
C TYR A 123 -1.98 -1.07 13.24
N LYS A 124 -1.45 -2.29 13.37
CA LYS A 124 -2.14 -3.54 12.96
C LYS A 124 -3.53 -3.68 13.55
N GLU A 125 -3.65 -3.53 14.87
CA GLU A 125 -4.93 -3.71 15.56
C GLU A 125 -5.97 -2.69 15.08
N LEU A 126 -5.57 -1.44 14.87
CA LEU A 126 -6.46 -0.38 14.41
C LEU A 126 -6.91 -0.60 12.96
N PHE A 127 -6.00 -1.05 12.08
CA PHE A 127 -6.34 -1.40 10.70
C PHE A 127 -7.24 -2.64 10.63
N HIS A 128 -6.98 -3.64 11.48
CA HIS A 128 -7.78 -4.86 11.59
C HIS A 128 -9.18 -4.57 12.15
N GLU A 129 -9.30 -3.76 13.22
CA GLU A 129 -10.57 -3.31 13.78
C GLU A 129 -11.38 -2.51 12.77
N ALA A 130 -10.73 -1.61 12.03
CA ALA A 130 -11.34 -0.81 10.94
C ALA A 130 -11.61 -1.60 9.66
N ARG A 131 -11.29 -2.91 9.64
CA ARG A 131 -11.47 -3.84 8.51
C ARG A 131 -10.79 -3.39 7.21
N VAL A 132 -9.68 -2.66 7.28
CA VAL A 132 -8.96 -2.17 6.11
C VAL A 132 -8.51 -3.37 5.26
N ASP A 133 -8.95 -3.40 4.00
CA ASP A 133 -8.50 -4.36 2.99
C ASP A 133 -7.68 -3.62 1.91
N PRO A 134 -7.08 -4.32 0.93
CA PRO A 134 -6.30 -3.66 -0.12
C PRO A 134 -7.08 -2.60 -0.93
N ARG A 135 -8.40 -2.76 -1.09
CA ARG A 135 -9.24 -1.77 -1.79
C ARG A 135 -9.37 -0.49 -0.97
N VAL A 136 -9.66 -0.61 0.32
CA VAL A 136 -9.69 0.53 1.26
C VAL A 136 -8.31 1.17 1.35
N LEU A 137 -7.25 0.37 1.45
CA LEU A 137 -5.86 0.82 1.50
C LEU A 137 -5.52 1.69 0.27
N ASN A 138 -5.96 1.26 -0.93
CA ASN A 138 -5.76 1.98 -2.19
C ASN A 138 -6.42 3.36 -2.21
N VAL A 139 -7.48 3.58 -1.42
CA VAL A 139 -8.25 4.84 -1.42
C VAL A 139 -8.31 5.51 -0.05
N LEU A 140 -7.32 5.24 0.81
CA LEU A 140 -7.20 5.97 2.06
C LEU A 140 -7.06 7.46 1.80
N THR A 141 -7.76 8.27 2.59
CA THR A 141 -7.66 9.72 2.60
C THR A 141 -6.88 10.20 3.82
N TRP A 142 -6.49 11.47 3.85
CA TRP A 142 -5.88 12.07 5.04
C TRP A 142 -6.81 12.05 6.26
N ASP A 143 -8.11 12.22 6.05
CA ASP A 143 -9.12 12.15 7.11
C ASP A 143 -9.23 10.73 7.72
N ASP A 144 -9.03 9.68 6.92
CA ASP A 144 -9.09 8.30 7.40
C ASP A 144 -8.01 7.99 8.44
N LEU A 145 -6.86 8.64 8.33
CA LEU A 145 -5.73 8.46 9.24
C LEU A 145 -6.09 8.84 10.68
N ALA A 146 -7.05 9.73 10.90
CA ALA A 146 -7.54 10.08 12.22
C ALA A 146 -8.22 8.88 12.91
N PHE A 147 -9.02 8.09 12.16
CA PHE A 147 -9.66 6.88 12.67
C PHE A 147 -8.65 5.75 12.91
N LEU A 148 -7.58 5.72 12.12
CA LEU A 148 -6.47 4.77 12.24
C LEU A 148 -5.40 5.24 13.26
N LYS A 149 -5.62 6.38 13.93
CA LYS A 149 -4.70 7.03 14.89
C LYS A 149 -3.27 7.23 14.35
N VAL A 150 -3.12 7.38 13.04
CA VAL A 150 -1.85 7.74 12.40
C VAL A 150 -1.70 9.25 12.47
N THR A 151 -0.97 9.73 13.48
CA THR A 151 -0.79 11.17 13.73
C THR A 151 0.54 11.72 13.25
N SER A 152 1.53 10.85 13.00
CA SER A 152 2.86 11.22 12.53
C SER A 152 2.84 11.48 11.03
N LEU A 153 3.37 12.63 10.60
CA LEU A 153 3.54 12.95 9.18
C LEU A 153 4.50 11.96 8.51
N LEU A 154 5.54 11.52 9.22
CA LEU A 154 6.47 10.51 8.72
C LEU A 154 5.74 9.18 8.45
N HIS A 155 4.89 8.72 9.36
CA HIS A 155 4.15 7.47 9.16
C HIS A 155 3.11 7.59 8.05
N ALA A 156 2.43 8.73 7.92
CA ALA A 156 1.54 8.98 6.79
C ALA A 156 2.29 8.99 5.45
N THR A 157 3.48 9.59 5.42
CA THR A 157 4.34 9.60 4.23
C THR A 157 4.86 8.21 3.90
N SER A 158 5.19 7.41 4.92
CA SER A 158 5.53 5.99 4.78
C SER A 158 4.39 5.21 4.15
N LEU A 159 3.16 5.29 4.68
CA LEU A 159 1.98 4.67 4.10
C LEU A 159 1.75 5.13 2.65
N LYS A 160 1.87 6.45 2.38
CA LYS A 160 1.73 7.02 1.03
C LYS A 160 2.68 6.35 0.03
N ARG A 161 3.98 6.25 0.34
CA ARG A 161 4.98 5.66 -0.56
C ARG A 161 4.86 4.14 -0.67
N GLY A 162 4.49 3.46 0.41
CA GLY A 162 4.18 2.04 0.38
C GLY A 162 2.99 1.72 -0.53
N ILE A 163 1.91 2.50 -0.45
CA ILE A 163 0.73 2.36 -1.34
C ILE A 163 1.11 2.65 -2.79
N GLN A 164 1.97 3.64 -3.03
CA GLN A 164 2.48 3.94 -4.38
C GLN A 164 3.17 2.72 -5.01
N VAL A 165 4.09 2.07 -4.28
CA VAL A 165 4.73 0.83 -4.75
C VAL A 165 3.72 -0.28 -4.95
N LEU A 166 2.79 -0.50 -4.02
CA LEU A 166 1.76 -1.52 -4.22
C LEU A 166 0.98 -1.32 -5.52
N ARG A 167 0.63 -0.09 -5.89
CA ARG A 167 -0.06 0.19 -7.16
C ARG A 167 0.79 -0.14 -8.37
N GLU A 168 2.09 0.16 -8.34
CA GLU A 168 3.02 -0.16 -9.43
C GLU A 168 3.12 -1.68 -9.67
N TYR A 169 2.96 -2.47 -8.61
CA TYR A 169 3.05 -3.94 -8.63
C TYR A 169 1.68 -4.62 -8.45
N ASN A 170 0.58 -3.93 -8.81
CA ASN A 170 -0.78 -4.49 -8.80
C ASN A 170 -1.21 -5.13 -7.46
N PHE A 171 -0.72 -4.59 -6.35
CA PHE A 171 -0.93 -5.07 -4.98
C PHE A 171 -0.45 -6.52 -4.74
N ASP A 172 0.50 -7.01 -5.53
CA ASP A 172 1.17 -8.28 -5.29
C ASP A 172 2.17 -8.17 -4.12
N SER A 173 1.85 -8.77 -2.98
CA SER A 173 2.73 -8.78 -1.80
C SER A 173 3.99 -9.63 -1.95
N SER A 174 4.03 -10.54 -2.94
CA SER A 174 5.20 -11.37 -3.19
C SER A 174 6.36 -10.56 -3.79
N SER A 175 6.05 -9.42 -4.42
CA SER A 175 7.04 -8.48 -4.97
C SER A 175 7.94 -7.83 -3.92
N LEU A 176 7.51 -7.74 -2.66
CA LEU A 176 8.29 -7.11 -1.60
C LEU A 176 9.47 -7.99 -1.15
N ILE A 177 10.66 -7.41 -1.17
CA ILE A 177 11.91 -8.08 -0.82
C ILE A 177 12.09 -8.03 0.70
N ARG A 178 11.93 -9.18 1.34
CA ARG A 178 12.00 -9.31 2.81
C ARG A 178 13.37 -9.73 3.33
N ARG A 179 14.18 -10.38 2.48
CA ARG A 179 15.52 -10.90 2.79
C ARG A 179 16.43 -10.67 1.59
N SER A 180 17.73 -10.48 1.80
CA SER A 180 18.71 -10.49 0.69
C SER A 180 18.61 -11.81 -0.09
N GLY A 181 18.38 -11.73 -1.41
CA GLY A 181 18.04 -12.90 -2.21
C GLY A 181 19.11 -13.99 -2.27
N LEU A 182 18.75 -15.18 -1.77
CA LEU A 182 18.85 -16.44 -2.53
C LEU A 182 17.60 -16.65 -3.44
N ALA A 183 16.61 -15.76 -3.38
CA ALA A 183 15.29 -15.95 -3.98
C ALA A 183 15.17 -15.46 -5.45
N ALA A 184 16.26 -15.51 -6.22
CA ALA A 184 16.28 -15.29 -7.66
C ALA A 184 16.89 -16.49 -8.43
N ILE A 185 16.88 -17.69 -7.81
CA ILE A 185 17.20 -18.96 -8.47
C ILE A 185 15.97 -19.85 -8.33
N ASP A 186 14.87 -19.50 -9.00
CA ASP A 186 13.92 -20.54 -9.42
C ASP A 186 13.16 -20.08 -10.67
N SER A 187 13.93 -19.87 -11.73
CA SER A 187 13.41 -19.88 -13.09
C SER A 187 14.58 -20.29 -13.99
N THR A 188 14.61 -21.57 -14.35
CA THR A 188 15.45 -22.18 -15.40
C THR A 188 16.97 -22.19 -15.19
N ALA A 189 17.50 -23.26 -14.60
CA ALA A 189 18.80 -23.83 -15.01
C ALA A 189 18.98 -25.26 -14.47
N ASP A 190 18.94 -26.22 -15.39
CA ASP A 190 19.51 -27.54 -15.25
C ASP A 190 20.99 -27.47 -14.82
N ASN A 191 21.42 -28.47 -14.03
CA ASN A 191 22.79 -28.99 -13.87
C ASN A 191 23.98 -28.05 -14.02
N SER A 192 24.72 -27.81 -12.93
CA SER A 192 26.19 -27.97 -12.88
C SER A 192 26.74 -27.58 -11.50
N ASP A 193 27.72 -28.36 -11.07
CA ASP A 193 28.44 -28.30 -9.81
C ASP A 193 29.22 -27.00 -9.54
N ASN A 194 29.45 -26.79 -8.24
CA ASN A 194 30.62 -26.19 -7.58
C ASN A 194 30.83 -24.66 -7.49
N ASN A 195 31.17 -24.31 -6.24
CA ASN A 195 32.05 -23.24 -5.75
C ASN A 195 31.48 -21.85 -5.43
N ASN A 196 31.27 -21.64 -4.12
CA ASN A 196 31.71 -20.48 -3.33
C ASN A 196 31.87 -19.14 -4.08
N THR A 197 30.82 -18.32 -4.08
CA THR A 197 30.95 -16.88 -4.32
C THR A 197 30.06 -16.11 -3.36
N GLY A 198 30.69 -15.44 -2.39
CA GLY A 198 30.07 -14.35 -1.66
C GLY A 198 29.53 -13.32 -2.67
N VAL A 199 28.24 -13.02 -2.56
CA VAL A 199 27.55 -12.10 -3.46
C VAL A 199 28.16 -10.71 -3.32
N ASN A 200 29.02 -10.36 -4.27
CA ASN A 200 29.54 -9.03 -4.45
C ASN A 200 28.45 -8.21 -5.18
N CYS A 201 27.83 -7.27 -4.49
CA CYS A 201 26.78 -6.39 -4.98
C CYS A 201 27.32 -5.27 -5.90
N ASN A 202 28.15 -5.62 -6.89
CA ASN A 202 28.75 -4.70 -7.87
C ASN A 202 28.31 -5.02 -9.31
N GLY A 203 27.00 -5.23 -9.55
CA GLY A 203 26.45 -5.52 -10.89
C GLY A 203 25.31 -4.58 -11.30
N SER A 204 25.54 -3.76 -12.33
CA SER A 204 24.61 -2.88 -13.06
C SER A 204 24.06 -1.63 -12.32
N VAL A 205 24.70 -0.49 -12.60
CA VAL A 205 24.46 0.85 -12.01
C VAL A 205 23.07 1.45 -12.35
N GLY A 206 22.31 0.86 -13.28
CA GLY A 206 20.97 1.32 -13.68
C GLY A 206 19.79 0.66 -12.96
N SER A 207 19.98 -0.46 -12.25
CA SER A 207 18.88 -1.27 -11.71
C SER A 207 18.74 -1.23 -10.18
N GLN A 208 19.69 -0.61 -9.46
CA GLN A 208 19.73 -0.69 -8.00
C GLN A 208 18.58 0.07 -7.32
N GLY A 209 18.22 1.27 -7.79
CA GLY A 209 17.11 2.04 -7.21
C GLY A 209 15.74 1.37 -7.36
N HIS A 210 15.54 0.62 -8.46
CA HIS A 210 14.30 -0.10 -8.75
C HIS A 210 14.11 -1.34 -7.86
N GLU A 211 15.19 -2.01 -7.46
CA GLU A 211 15.10 -3.10 -6.49
C GLU A 211 14.90 -2.56 -5.06
N VAL A 212 15.57 -1.45 -4.72
CA VAL A 212 15.50 -0.86 -3.37
C VAL A 212 14.10 -0.39 -3.02
N CYS A 213 13.29 0.11 -3.96
CA CYS A 213 11.92 0.56 -3.65
C CYS A 213 11.02 -0.59 -3.12
N LEU A 214 11.35 -1.84 -3.44
CA LEU A 214 10.65 -3.05 -2.97
C LEU A 214 11.12 -3.57 -1.61
N TRP A 215 12.15 -2.97 -1.01
CA TRP A 215 12.69 -3.44 0.25
C TRP A 215 11.71 -3.26 1.42
N SER A 216 11.47 -4.34 2.16
CA SER A 216 10.77 -4.24 3.43
C SER A 216 11.64 -3.54 4.49
N ASN A 217 11.02 -3.12 5.59
CA ASN A 217 11.69 -2.63 6.79
C ASN A 217 12.74 -3.64 7.29
N HIS A 218 12.44 -4.94 7.22
CA HIS A 218 13.38 -5.99 7.57
C HIS A 218 14.61 -5.99 6.68
N ARG A 219 14.42 -5.87 5.36
CA ARG A 219 15.52 -5.81 4.41
C ARG A 219 16.40 -4.58 4.61
N VAL A 220 15.81 -3.42 4.95
CA VAL A 220 16.57 -2.22 5.33
C VAL A 220 17.40 -2.46 6.61
N MET A 221 16.82 -3.13 7.61
CA MET A 221 17.56 -3.53 8.82
C MET A 221 18.71 -4.50 8.51
N GLU A 222 18.55 -5.42 7.55
CA GLU A 222 19.64 -6.28 7.08
C GLU A 222 20.74 -5.49 6.38
N TRP A 223 20.40 -4.52 5.52
CA TRP A 223 21.37 -3.64 4.89
C TRP A 223 22.19 -2.84 5.90
N LEU A 224 21.59 -2.37 6.99
CA LEU A 224 22.36 -1.73 8.07
C LEU A 224 23.43 -2.65 8.65
N LYS A 225 23.19 -3.96 8.71
CA LYS A 225 24.21 -4.93 9.15
C LYS A 225 25.34 -5.05 8.14
N THR A 226 25.05 -5.02 6.83
CA THR A 226 26.08 -5.13 5.78
C THR A 226 26.98 -3.90 5.73
N VAL A 227 26.50 -2.73 6.18
CA VAL A 227 27.29 -1.49 6.26
C VAL A 227 27.84 -1.22 7.67
N HIS A 228 27.93 -2.25 8.53
CA HIS A 228 28.48 -2.16 9.88
C HIS A 228 27.74 -1.22 10.86
N LEU A 229 26.42 -1.10 10.72
CA LEU A 229 25.53 -0.33 11.61
C LEU A 229 24.47 -1.24 12.27
N SER A 230 24.81 -2.51 12.52
CA SER A 230 23.90 -3.52 13.08
C SER A 230 23.34 -3.14 14.45
N GLU A 231 24.11 -2.42 15.27
CA GLU A 231 23.70 -1.96 16.60
C GLU A 231 22.53 -0.97 16.57
N TYR A 232 22.37 -0.21 15.47
CA TYR A 232 21.29 0.77 15.32
C TYR A 232 20.05 0.19 14.62
N ALA A 233 20.18 -0.95 13.94
CA ALA A 233 19.09 -1.52 13.14
C ALA A 233 17.77 -1.77 13.92
N PRO A 234 17.78 -2.24 15.19
CA PRO A 234 16.55 -2.42 15.96
C PRO A 234 15.72 -1.14 16.14
N ASN A 235 16.34 0.04 16.08
CA ASN A 235 15.65 1.33 16.21
C ASN A 235 14.71 1.62 15.02
N LEU A 236 14.83 0.90 13.91
CA LEU A 236 13.92 1.04 12.77
C LEU A 236 12.58 0.32 12.96
N ARG A 237 12.41 -0.51 14.00
CA ARG A 237 11.12 -1.16 14.27
C ARG A 237 10.07 -0.10 14.62
N GLY A 238 8.95 -0.11 13.91
CA GLY A 238 7.87 0.86 14.13
C GLY A 238 8.16 2.26 13.58
N SER A 239 9.29 2.47 12.89
CA SER A 239 9.67 3.78 12.32
C SER A 239 8.96 4.13 11.01
N GLY A 240 8.39 3.13 10.33
CA GLY A 240 7.87 3.25 8.98
C GLY A 240 8.93 3.28 7.87
N VAL A 241 10.21 3.05 8.18
CA VAL A 241 11.28 3.05 7.17
C VAL A 241 11.24 1.76 6.34
N HIS A 242 11.12 1.92 5.03
CA HIS A 242 11.17 0.85 4.03
C HIS A 242 11.65 1.43 2.70
N GLY A 243 11.93 0.56 1.73
CA GLY A 243 12.48 0.89 0.42
C GLY A 243 11.81 2.05 -0.31
N ALA A 244 10.49 1.98 -0.45
CA ALA A 244 9.71 3.02 -1.13
C ALA A 244 9.88 4.40 -0.48
N LEU A 245 9.97 4.47 0.85
CA LEU A 245 10.24 5.72 1.57
C LEU A 245 11.65 6.25 1.27
N LEU A 246 12.66 5.36 1.23
CA LEU A 246 14.04 5.75 0.93
C LEU A 246 14.17 6.34 -0.47
N VAL A 247 13.50 5.72 -1.45
CA VAL A 247 13.62 6.08 -2.88
C VAL A 247 12.70 7.25 -3.24
N TYR A 248 11.40 7.13 -2.99
CA TYR A 248 10.39 8.04 -3.56
C TYR A 248 10.05 9.26 -2.70
N GLU A 249 10.37 9.29 -1.41
CA GLU A 249 10.17 10.51 -0.62
C GLU A 249 11.38 11.42 -0.70
N VAL A 250 11.30 12.47 -1.53
CA VAL A 250 12.39 13.43 -1.76
C VAL A 250 12.87 14.14 -0.50
N ARG A 251 12.02 14.30 0.53
CA ARG A 251 12.40 14.90 1.83
C ARG A 251 13.04 13.91 2.80
N PHE A 252 13.08 12.63 2.49
CA PHE A 252 13.72 11.62 3.32
C PHE A 252 15.20 11.50 2.92
N ASN A 253 16.10 11.99 3.76
CA ASN A 253 17.55 11.99 3.52
C ASN A 253 18.33 11.24 4.63
N SER A 254 19.66 11.18 4.51
CA SER A 254 20.55 10.53 5.48
C SER A 254 20.38 11.05 6.89
N GLU A 255 20.01 12.32 7.06
CA GLU A 255 19.86 12.93 8.38
C GLU A 255 18.58 12.52 9.08
N VAL A 256 17.49 12.37 8.32
CA VAL A 256 16.24 11.77 8.82
C VAL A 256 16.48 10.32 9.23
N LEU A 257 17.18 9.54 8.39
CA LEU A 257 17.52 8.15 8.72
C LEU A 257 18.40 8.06 9.97
N ALA A 258 19.42 8.92 10.10
CA ALA A 258 20.27 8.98 11.29
C ALA A 258 19.47 9.32 12.57
N ALA A 259 18.49 10.23 12.46
CA ALA A 259 17.61 10.56 13.58
C ALA A 259 16.74 9.37 14.00
N LEU A 260 16.19 8.61 13.04
CA LEU A 260 15.40 7.39 13.31
C LEU A 260 16.25 6.25 13.88
N LEU A 261 17.52 6.19 13.48
CA LEU A 261 18.50 5.27 14.05
C LEU A 261 18.98 5.69 15.45
N SER A 262 18.51 6.83 15.97
CA SER A 262 18.98 7.42 17.22
C SER A 262 20.50 7.67 17.25
N ILE A 263 21.11 7.97 16.10
CA ILE A 263 22.52 8.35 16.01
C ILE A 263 22.63 9.84 16.37
N PRO A 264 23.33 10.22 17.45
CA PRO A 264 23.45 11.63 17.85
C PRO A 264 24.15 12.51 16.79
N SER A 265 23.88 13.82 16.77
CA SER A 265 24.49 14.76 15.81
C SER A 265 26.01 14.93 16.00
N ASN A 266 26.52 14.71 17.21
CA ASN A 266 27.95 14.78 17.51
C ASN A 266 28.75 13.56 17.02
N LYS A 267 28.10 12.44 16.66
CA LYS A 267 28.78 11.26 16.06
C LYS A 267 29.01 11.46 14.56
N THR A 268 29.80 12.47 14.21
CA THR A 268 30.00 12.93 12.82
C THR A 268 30.58 11.86 11.89
N LEU A 269 31.50 11.02 12.37
CA LEU A 269 32.08 9.93 11.58
C LEU A 269 31.03 8.88 11.19
N LEU A 270 30.15 8.48 12.13
CA LEU A 270 29.07 7.53 11.85
C LEU A 270 28.05 8.12 10.89
N ARG A 271 27.70 9.40 11.05
CA ARG A 271 26.77 10.09 10.14
C ARG A 271 27.33 10.21 8.73
N ARG A 272 28.63 10.52 8.61
CA ARG A 272 29.31 10.54 7.31
C ARG A 272 29.32 9.14 6.66
N HIS A 273 29.62 8.10 7.44
CA HIS A 273 29.58 6.71 7.00
C HIS A 273 28.18 6.31 6.49
N LEU A 274 27.14 6.59 7.28
CA LEU A 274 25.75 6.35 6.89
C LEU A 274 25.37 7.12 5.62
N ASN A 275 25.76 8.39 5.50
CA ASN A 275 25.45 9.21 4.33
C ASN A 275 26.10 8.65 3.05
N THR A 276 27.36 8.22 3.11
CA THR A 276 28.05 7.58 1.98
C THR A 276 27.27 6.35 1.51
N HIS A 277 26.98 5.41 2.42
CA HIS A 277 26.28 4.18 2.06
C HIS A 277 24.81 4.41 1.68
N PHE A 278 24.15 5.41 2.26
CA PHE A 278 22.79 5.79 1.86
C PHE A 278 22.75 6.26 0.40
N LYS A 279 23.71 7.10 -0.01
CA LYS A 279 23.83 7.57 -1.40
C LYS A 279 24.16 6.44 -2.37
N GLU A 280 25.03 5.51 -1.97
CA GLU A 280 25.32 4.30 -2.73
C GLU A 280 24.05 3.45 -2.91
N LEU A 281 23.29 3.24 -1.83
CA LEU A 281 22.08 2.43 -1.82
C LEU A 281 20.99 2.97 -2.77
N VAL A 282 20.64 4.25 -2.66
CA VAL A 282 19.51 4.81 -3.42
C VAL A 282 19.88 5.19 -4.85
N GLY A 283 21.18 5.28 -5.16
CA GLY A 283 21.69 5.57 -6.49
C GLY A 283 21.71 7.07 -6.84
N ARG A 284 22.47 7.40 -7.89
CA ARG A 284 22.82 8.77 -8.27
C ARG A 284 21.59 9.63 -8.61
N GLU A 285 20.64 9.09 -9.34
CA GLU A 285 19.45 9.84 -9.80
C GLU A 285 18.62 10.34 -8.61
N VAL A 286 18.32 9.44 -7.67
CA VAL A 286 17.58 9.74 -6.45
C VAL A 286 18.33 10.75 -5.57
N VAL A 287 19.66 10.64 -5.48
CA VAL A 287 20.48 11.62 -4.74
C VAL A 287 20.40 13.02 -5.35
N VAL A 288 20.45 13.13 -6.69
CA VAL A 288 20.35 14.41 -7.39
C VAL A 288 18.97 15.04 -7.18
N GLU A 289 17.90 14.25 -7.30
CA GLU A 289 16.52 14.72 -7.08
C GLU A 289 16.33 15.25 -5.66
N LYS A 290 16.74 14.47 -4.64
CA LYS A 290 16.67 14.89 -3.23
C LYS A 290 17.43 16.19 -2.98
N ARG A 291 18.63 16.32 -3.56
CA ARG A 291 19.45 17.53 -3.43
C ARG A 291 18.79 18.76 -4.05
N GLN A 292 18.22 18.62 -5.25
CA GLN A 292 17.52 19.72 -5.92
C GLN A 292 16.33 20.23 -5.10
N VAL A 293 15.57 19.33 -4.47
CA VAL A 293 14.45 19.70 -3.60
C VAL A 293 14.92 20.35 -2.30
N GLU A 294 16.03 19.88 -1.73
CA GLU A 294 16.63 20.45 -0.51
C GLU A 294 17.20 21.86 -0.74
N GLU A 295 17.75 22.12 -1.93
CA GLU A 295 18.28 23.44 -2.33
C GLU A 295 17.17 24.42 -2.77
N ALA A 296 15.94 23.94 -2.99
CA ALA A 296 14.82 24.77 -3.46
C ALA A 296 14.30 25.74 -2.37
N PRO A 297 13.90 26.97 -2.73
CA PRO A 297 13.34 27.93 -1.80
C PRO A 297 12.02 27.40 -1.20
N GLY A 298 11.88 27.46 0.13
CA GLY A 298 10.71 26.96 0.83
C GLY A 298 10.75 25.46 1.18
N TYR A 299 11.93 24.81 1.05
CA TYR A 299 12.12 23.44 1.52
C TYR A 299 11.75 23.28 3.00
N ILE A 300 10.93 22.27 3.30
CA ILE A 300 10.55 21.88 4.66
C ILE A 300 11.05 20.46 4.88
N ALA A 301 12.08 20.32 5.72
CA ALA A 301 12.63 19.02 6.07
C ALA A 301 11.58 18.12 6.73
N LEU A 302 11.62 16.83 6.39
CA LEU A 302 10.81 15.83 7.07
C LEU A 302 11.36 15.61 8.49
N SER A 303 10.54 15.80 9.50
CA SER A 303 10.92 15.59 10.91
C SER A 303 10.14 14.43 11.52
N THR A 304 10.82 13.68 12.39
CA THR A 304 10.28 12.51 13.09
C THR A 304 9.17 12.86 14.08
N LEU A 305 9.12 14.12 14.54
CA LEU A 305 8.18 14.62 15.55
C LEU A 305 6.99 15.37 14.93
N THR A 306 7.01 15.65 13.62
CA THR A 306 5.96 16.42 12.97
C THR A 306 4.67 15.63 12.95
N LYS A 307 3.61 16.24 13.51
CA LYS A 307 2.25 15.69 13.45
C LYS A 307 1.49 16.21 12.24
N ILE A 308 0.59 15.39 11.71
CA ILE A 308 -0.37 15.75 10.67
C ILE A 308 -1.29 16.83 11.22
N LYS A 309 -1.52 17.90 10.46
CA LYS A 309 -2.53 18.90 10.78
C LYS A 309 -3.87 18.44 10.20
N PRO A 310 -4.93 18.29 11.00
CA PRO A 310 -6.25 17.99 10.45
C PRO A 310 -6.70 19.16 9.56
N SER A 311 -7.11 18.84 8.34
CA SER A 311 -7.74 19.79 7.43
C SER A 311 -9.03 20.31 8.08
N LYS A 312 -9.06 21.60 8.45
CA LYS A 312 -10.32 22.25 8.83
C LYS A 312 -11.12 22.45 7.55
N LYS A 313 -12.02 21.52 7.24
CA LYS A 313 -13.07 21.75 6.23
C LYS A 313 -13.94 22.90 6.75
N SER A 314 -13.64 24.12 6.31
CA SER A 314 -14.39 25.33 6.66
C SER A 314 -15.86 25.12 6.32
N GLN A 315 -16.74 25.20 7.32
CA GLN A 315 -18.19 25.08 7.15
C GLN A 315 -18.80 26.22 6.30
N PHE A 316 -18.00 27.22 5.90
CA PHE A 316 -18.44 28.41 5.18
C PHE A 316 -17.71 28.69 3.88
N SER A 317 -16.97 27.73 3.30
CA SER A 317 -16.47 27.92 1.94
C SER A 317 -17.59 27.66 0.94
N LEU A 318 -18.25 28.73 0.48
CA LEU A 318 -19.05 28.74 -0.74
C LEU A 318 -18.14 28.30 -1.90
N LYS A 319 -18.07 26.98 -2.18
CA LYS A 319 -17.46 26.45 -3.41
C LYS A 319 -18.22 27.08 -4.58
N ARG A 320 -17.59 28.07 -5.23
CA ARG A 320 -18.07 28.68 -6.48
C ARG A 320 -18.07 27.56 -7.53
N ARG A 321 -19.27 27.00 -7.81
CA ARG A 321 -19.49 26.08 -8.92
C ARG A 321 -19.19 26.83 -10.22
N SER A 322 -17.96 26.74 -10.72
CA SER A 322 -17.72 26.92 -12.15
C SER A 322 -18.04 25.58 -12.81
N GLY A 323 -19.08 25.58 -13.64
CA GLY A 323 -19.72 24.38 -14.13
C GLY A 323 -18.97 23.71 -15.27
N LYS A 324 -18.92 22.37 -15.21
CA LYS A 324 -19.41 21.54 -16.31
C LYS A 324 -19.95 20.23 -15.71
N GLY A 325 -21.23 19.97 -15.97
CA GLY A 325 -21.96 18.90 -15.32
C GLY A 325 -21.45 17.51 -15.70
N ARG A 326 -21.39 16.62 -14.71
CA ARG A 326 -21.77 15.22 -14.84
C ARG A 326 -22.29 14.73 -13.48
N SER A 327 -23.35 13.96 -13.59
CA SER A 327 -24.24 13.39 -12.58
C SER A 327 -23.55 12.63 -11.44
N GLY A 328 -24.16 12.69 -10.25
CA GLY A 328 -24.34 11.58 -9.32
C GLY A 328 -23.13 10.72 -8.93
N GLN A 329 -22.77 10.75 -7.64
CA GLN A 329 -22.13 9.63 -6.94
C GLN A 329 -20.70 9.27 -7.40
N MET A 330 -19.82 10.27 -7.56
CA MET A 330 -18.36 10.02 -7.55
C MET A 330 -17.82 10.26 -6.13
N LEU A 331 -17.16 9.25 -5.58
CA LEU A 331 -16.28 9.41 -4.42
C LEU A 331 -15.30 10.56 -4.74
N GLU A 332 -15.22 11.57 -3.87
CA GLU A 332 -14.33 12.74 -4.06
C GLU A 332 -12.88 12.26 -3.83
N PHE A 333 -12.17 11.93 -4.92
CA PHE A 333 -10.80 11.39 -4.90
C PHE A 333 -9.72 12.48 -4.72
N ASP A 334 -10.11 13.73 -4.50
CA ASP A 334 -9.20 14.89 -4.37
C ASP A 334 -8.41 14.91 -3.05
N ASP A 335 -8.74 14.04 -2.09
CA ASP A 335 -8.16 14.01 -0.73
C ASP A 335 -7.44 12.68 -0.41
N LEU A 336 -7.08 11.92 -1.44
CA LEU A 336 -6.35 10.66 -1.27
C LEU A 336 -4.98 10.89 -0.61
N LEU A 337 -4.62 10.01 0.31
CA LEU A 337 -3.30 9.96 0.94
C LEU A 337 -2.20 9.78 -0.12
N CYS A 338 -2.45 8.89 -1.09
CA CYS A 338 -1.61 8.66 -2.25
C CYS A 338 -2.42 9.02 -3.50
N PRO A 339 -2.18 10.17 -4.16
CA PRO A 339 -2.86 10.54 -5.41
C PRO A 339 -2.63 9.51 -6.51
N LEU A 340 -3.61 9.31 -7.40
CA LEU A 340 -3.55 8.31 -8.47
C LEU A 340 -2.61 8.71 -9.63
N GLU A 341 -2.34 10.01 -9.76
CA GLU A 341 -1.50 10.59 -10.83
C GLU A 341 -0.02 10.70 -10.47
N GLU A 342 0.36 10.41 -9.21
CA GLU A 342 1.77 10.34 -8.81
C GLU A 342 2.42 9.06 -9.39
N ARG A 343 2.70 9.07 -10.69
CA ARG A 343 3.79 8.26 -11.24
C ARG A 343 5.10 8.91 -10.80
N PRO A 344 6.12 8.14 -10.37
CA PRO A 344 7.44 8.70 -10.12
C PRO A 344 7.95 9.34 -11.43
N PRO A 345 8.82 10.36 -11.37
CA PRO A 345 9.65 10.71 -12.51
C PRO A 345 10.43 9.45 -12.89
N ARG A 346 9.95 8.74 -13.92
CA ARG A 346 10.59 7.55 -14.42
C ARG A 346 11.97 7.94 -14.96
N ALA A 347 13.01 7.30 -14.44
CA ALA A 347 14.11 6.88 -15.29
C ALA A 347 13.49 6.15 -16.48
N THR A 348 13.72 6.67 -17.68
CA THR A 348 13.17 6.18 -18.94
C THR A 348 13.32 4.66 -19.06
N VAL A 349 12.21 3.94 -18.89
CA VAL A 349 12.06 2.59 -19.43
C VAL A 349 12.03 2.76 -20.94
N GLN A 350 13.21 2.71 -21.58
CA GLN A 350 13.27 2.37 -22.98
C GLN A 350 12.81 0.91 -23.09
N HIS A 351 11.52 0.72 -23.34
CA HIS A 351 11.12 -0.44 -24.11
C HIS A 351 11.82 -0.29 -25.46
N SER A 352 12.96 -0.96 -25.61
CA SER A 352 13.54 -1.20 -26.93
C SER A 352 12.47 -1.92 -27.73
N SER A 353 11.88 -1.16 -28.65
CA SER A 353 11.04 -1.67 -29.70
C SER A 353 11.92 -2.62 -30.49
N ILE A 354 11.68 -3.93 -30.38
CA ILE A 354 12.23 -4.88 -31.34
C ILE A 354 11.51 -4.60 -32.65
N GLN A 355 12.07 -3.69 -33.44
CA GLN A 355 11.82 -3.58 -34.87
C GLN A 355 13.09 -4.01 -35.60
N ASN A 356 12.86 -4.86 -36.60
CA ASN A 356 13.72 -5.25 -37.72
C ASN A 356 14.64 -6.46 -37.49
N SER A 357 14.15 -7.63 -37.92
CA SER A 357 14.97 -8.61 -38.61
C SER A 357 14.98 -8.27 -40.11
N PRO A 358 16.15 -8.13 -40.76
CA PRO A 358 16.24 -8.08 -42.21
C PRO A 358 16.38 -9.50 -42.80
N GLU A 359 15.73 -9.69 -43.94
CA GLU A 359 16.10 -10.54 -45.06
C GLU A 359 16.34 -12.05 -44.84
N THR A 360 15.42 -12.84 -45.40
CA THR A 360 15.79 -14.01 -46.19
C THR A 360 14.80 -14.17 -47.34
N ARG A 361 15.10 -13.50 -48.47
CA ARG A 361 14.75 -14.01 -49.79
C ARG A 361 15.89 -14.93 -50.21
N LEU A 362 15.59 -16.16 -50.60
CA LEU A 362 16.15 -16.84 -51.78
C LEU A 362 15.49 -18.21 -51.96
N CYS A 363 15.21 -18.49 -53.24
CA CYS A 363 14.60 -19.67 -53.87
C CYS A 363 13.07 -19.75 -53.84
#